data_AF-A0A6A7APJ6-F1
#
_entry.id   AF-A0A6A7APJ6-F1
#
_cell.length_a   1.000
_cell.length_b   1.000
_cell.length_c   1.000
_cell.angle_alpha   90.00
_cell.angle_beta   90.00
_cell.angle_gamma   90.00
#
_symmetry.space_group_name_H-M   'P 1'
#
loop_
_entity.id
_entity.type
_entity.pdbx_description
1 polymer ?
#
loop_
_entity_poly.entity_id
_entity_poly.type
_entity_poly.pdbx_seq_one_letter_code
_entity_poly.pdbx_strand_id
1 'polypeptide(L)'
;MNTNQPTKPFNPEVILQSFNNRASPSGDSDSLALSASNWRKTEGLLREVVKDRGNPQAQKLSQAFHSISVQKTRLQHEVEGLREALINKRLRRKQGKALPLQEPEDYHRGAIFYSPRKVKEARERQQQQELEEEQQQLQKAERIRQRKEARQAKAEAAQLRHEARAGAQLLRVRQKAERASEKAERAAARRTAKRLQESLKLS
;
A
#
# COMPACT_ATOMS: atom_id res chain seq x y z
N MET A 1 -15.76 -20.71 67.04
CA MET A 1 -15.10 -19.40 67.17
C MET A 1 -15.62 -18.51 66.06
N ASN A 2 -16.50 -17.56 66.41
CA ASN A 2 -17.09 -16.59 65.51
C ASN A 2 -16.08 -15.49 65.17
N THR A 3 -15.94 -15.13 63.90
CA THR A 3 -15.38 -13.85 63.48
C THR A 3 -16.18 -13.30 62.30
N ASN A 4 -17.41 -12.88 62.58
CA ASN A 4 -18.09 -11.87 61.78
C ASN A 4 -17.35 -10.54 62.01
N GLN A 5 -16.39 -10.19 61.17
CA GLN A 5 -15.87 -8.84 61.11
C GLN A 5 -16.67 -8.04 60.06
N PRO A 6 -17.31 -6.93 60.44
CA PRO A 6 -17.93 -6.04 59.48
C PRO A 6 -16.82 -5.33 58.69
N THR A 7 -16.78 -5.56 57.37
CA THR A 7 -15.94 -4.80 56.44
C THR A 7 -16.40 -3.34 56.47
N LYS A 8 -15.66 -2.51 57.21
CA LYS A 8 -15.85 -1.05 57.25
C LYS A 8 -15.52 -0.47 55.86
N PRO A 9 -16.38 0.39 55.27
CA PRO A 9 -16.35 0.71 53.85
C PRO A 9 -15.34 1.82 53.51
N PHE A 10 -14.82 1.77 52.28
CA PHE A 10 -14.31 2.88 51.46
C PHE A 10 -13.54 3.99 52.21
N ASN A 11 -12.24 3.78 52.41
CA ASN A 11 -11.36 4.82 52.93
C ASN A 11 -10.95 5.77 51.79
N PRO A 12 -11.42 7.03 51.76
CA PRO A 12 -11.17 7.96 50.66
C PRO A 12 -9.70 8.37 50.54
N GLU A 13 -8.94 8.32 51.64
CA GLU A 13 -7.52 8.70 51.60
C GLU A 13 -6.67 7.71 50.81
N VAL A 14 -6.98 6.42 50.88
CA VAL A 14 -6.29 5.38 50.11
C VAL A 14 -6.52 5.61 48.61
N ILE A 15 -7.73 6.03 48.25
CA ILE A 15 -8.08 6.37 46.86
C ILE A 15 -7.32 7.61 46.42
N LEU A 16 -7.29 8.67 47.23
CA LEU A 16 -6.55 9.90 46.92
C LEU A 16 -5.02 9.67 46.80
N GLN A 17 -4.44 8.82 47.65
CA GLN A 17 -3.03 8.45 47.56
C GLN A 17 -2.68 7.69 46.28
N SER A 18 -3.59 6.88 45.75
CA SER A 18 -3.37 6.15 44.50
C SER A 18 -3.21 7.08 43.28
N PHE A 19 -3.81 8.28 43.33
CA PHE A 19 -3.67 9.29 42.27
C PHE A 19 -2.40 10.13 42.40
N ASN A 20 -1.90 10.37 43.63
CA ASN A 20 -0.69 11.14 43.86
C ASN A 20 0.60 10.40 43.46
N ASN A 21 0.58 9.07 43.42
CA ASN A 21 1.72 8.25 42.99
C ASN A 21 1.92 8.20 41.46
N ARG A 22 1.13 8.95 40.68
CA ARG A 22 1.37 9.16 39.24
C ARG A 22 2.10 10.48 38.97
N ALA A 23 3.09 10.81 39.82
CA ALA A 23 4.16 11.68 39.39
C ALA A 23 4.97 10.92 38.33
N SER A 24 4.65 11.17 37.07
CA SER A 24 5.45 10.76 35.92
C SER A 24 6.92 11.11 36.19
N PRO A 25 7.88 10.21 35.98
CA PRO A 25 9.28 10.60 36.00
C PRO A 25 9.48 11.65 34.92
N SER A 26 9.97 12.81 35.36
CA SER A 26 10.57 13.83 34.50
C SER A 26 11.80 13.19 33.86
N GLY A 27 11.56 12.47 32.76
CA GLY A 27 12.60 11.97 31.89
C GLY A 27 13.02 13.11 30.98
N ASP A 28 14.12 13.76 31.33
CA ASP A 28 14.90 14.56 30.40
C ASP A 28 15.25 13.65 29.21
N SER A 29 14.61 13.92 28.08
CA SER A 29 14.88 13.25 26.82
C SER A 29 14.88 14.33 25.76
N ASP A 30 16.04 14.98 25.66
CA ASP A 30 16.49 15.91 24.63
C ASP A 30 16.61 15.23 23.26
N SER A 31 15.52 14.61 22.83
CA SER A 31 15.38 13.97 21.53
C SER A 31 13.92 14.05 21.11
N LEU A 32 13.38 15.27 21.08
CA LEU A 32 12.05 15.54 20.58
C LEU A 32 12.06 15.39 19.05
N ALA A 33 11.96 14.15 18.59
CA ALA A 33 11.38 13.87 17.29
C ALA A 33 10.05 14.62 17.25
N LEU A 34 9.95 15.63 16.37
CA LEU A 34 8.79 16.48 16.15
C LEU A 34 7.61 15.60 15.73
N SER A 35 6.96 14.95 16.70
CA SER A 35 5.75 14.21 16.42
C SER A 35 4.68 15.25 16.14
N ALA A 36 4.31 15.35 14.86
CA ALA A 36 3.29 16.25 14.33
C ALA A 36 1.90 16.09 14.99
N SER A 37 1.74 15.15 15.93
CA SER A 37 0.52 15.02 16.75
C SER A 37 0.45 16.01 17.91
N ASN A 38 1.58 16.55 18.41
CA ASN A 38 1.60 17.41 19.60
C ASN A 38 1.64 18.89 19.24
N TRP A 39 0.48 19.45 18.86
CA TRP A 39 0.37 20.86 18.44
C TRP A 39 0.85 21.87 19.49
N ARG A 40 0.74 21.53 20.79
CA ARG A 40 1.26 22.37 21.90
C ARG A 40 2.78 22.52 21.86
N LYS A 41 3.51 21.48 21.42
CA LYS A 41 4.97 21.52 21.30
C LYS A 41 5.39 22.38 20.11
N THR A 42 4.69 22.23 18.98
CA THR A 42 4.92 23.08 17.79
C THR A 42 4.54 24.53 18.05
N GLU A 43 3.49 24.77 18.84
CA GLU A 43 3.11 26.12 19.26
C GLU A 43 4.15 26.76 20.19
N GLY A 44 4.70 25.99 21.14
CA GLY A 44 5.81 26.44 22.00
C GLY A 44 7.01 26.92 21.17
N LEU A 45 7.43 26.12 20.18
CA LEU A 45 8.50 26.48 19.26
C LEU A 45 8.14 27.68 18.37
N LEU A 46 6.89 27.75 17.87
CA LEU A 46 6.43 28.90 17.10
C LEU A 46 6.50 30.19 17.93
N ARG A 47 6.19 30.11 19.23
CA ARG A 47 6.29 31.24 20.18
C ARG A 47 7.73 31.60 20.53
N GLU A 48 8.65 30.65 20.46
CA GLU A 48 10.09 30.89 20.65
C GLU A 48 10.72 31.57 19.43
N VAL A 49 10.37 31.10 18.23
CA VAL A 49 10.88 31.64 16.96
C VAL A 49 10.24 33.00 16.63
N VAL A 50 8.94 33.17 16.89
CA VAL A 50 8.22 34.43 16.62
C VAL A 50 8.28 35.32 17.87
N LYS A 51 9.21 36.27 17.86
CA LYS A 51 9.37 37.28 18.93
C LYS A 51 8.12 38.14 19.13
N ASP A 52 7.37 38.41 18.05
CA ASP A 52 6.16 39.23 18.07
C ASP A 52 4.89 38.38 18.28
N ARG A 53 4.43 38.32 19.54
CA ARG A 53 3.23 37.56 19.93
C ARG A 53 1.93 37.96 19.20
N GLY A 54 1.89 39.18 18.66
CA GLY A 54 0.74 39.73 17.95
C GLY A 54 0.78 39.57 16.42
N ASN A 55 1.77 38.87 15.86
CA ASN A 55 1.88 38.76 14.40
C ASN A 55 0.68 37.96 13.83
N PRO A 56 -0.16 38.55 12.95
CA PRO A 56 -1.35 37.91 12.41
C PRO A 56 -1.03 36.68 11.55
N GLN A 57 0.16 36.62 10.93
CA GLN A 57 0.59 35.45 10.14
C GLN A 57 0.94 34.27 11.05
N ALA A 58 1.61 34.53 12.19
CA ALA A 58 1.93 33.49 13.17
C ALA A 58 0.67 32.90 13.82
N GLN A 59 -0.34 33.75 14.10
CA GLN A 59 -1.64 33.29 14.60
C GLN A 59 -2.36 32.39 13.59
N LYS A 60 -2.38 32.76 12.30
CA LYS A 60 -2.95 31.93 11.23
C LYS A 60 -2.26 30.57 11.12
N LEU A 61 -0.93 30.55 11.23
CA LEU A 61 -0.16 29.30 11.23
C LEU A 61 -0.48 28.43 12.45
N SER A 62 -0.56 29.02 13.65
CA SER A 62 -0.94 28.29 14.87
C SER A 62 -2.33 27.66 14.74
N GLN A 63 -3.31 28.42 14.23
CA GLN A 63 -4.66 27.91 13.98
C GLN A 63 -4.67 26.78 12.94
N ALA A 64 -3.88 26.88 11.87
CA ALA A 64 -3.76 25.83 10.87
C ALA A 64 -3.11 24.56 11.44
N PHE A 65 -2.06 24.68 12.26
CA PHE A 65 -1.46 23.53 12.92
C PHE A 65 -2.41 22.86 13.90
N HIS A 66 -3.17 23.66 14.65
CA HIS A 66 -4.21 23.14 15.55
C HIS A 66 -5.27 22.37 14.77
N SER A 67 -5.80 22.93 13.68
CA SER A 67 -6.83 22.25 12.88
C SER A 67 -6.31 20.95 12.25
N ILE A 68 -5.08 20.94 11.72
CA ILE A 68 -4.43 19.74 11.17
C ILE A 68 -4.22 18.70 12.26
N SER A 69 -3.81 19.10 13.47
CA SER A 69 -3.62 18.19 14.60
C SER A 69 -4.93 17.51 15.00
N VAL A 70 -6.02 18.27 15.13
CA VAL A 70 -7.36 17.74 15.43
C VAL A 70 -7.87 16.82 14.32
N GLN A 71 -7.65 17.18 13.06
CA GLN A 71 -8.01 16.30 11.94
C GLN A 71 -7.22 15.00 11.97
N LYS A 72 -5.91 15.06 12.27
CA LYS A 72 -5.05 13.90 12.38
C LYS A 72 -5.50 12.97 13.51
N THR A 73 -5.81 13.49 14.70
CA THR A 73 -6.28 12.64 15.81
C THR A 73 -7.63 12.00 15.49
N ARG A 74 -8.55 12.76 14.89
CA ARG A 74 -9.83 12.21 14.42
C ARG A 74 -9.62 11.07 13.42
N LEU A 75 -8.78 11.26 12.40
CA LEU A 75 -8.46 10.23 11.41
C LEU A 75 -7.79 9.01 12.06
N GLN A 76 -6.92 9.20 13.06
CA GLN A 76 -6.30 8.11 13.80
C GLN A 76 -7.36 7.27 14.53
N HIS A 77 -8.29 7.91 15.23
CA HIS A 77 -9.39 7.21 15.91
C HIS A 77 -10.34 6.53 14.92
N GLU A 78 -10.62 7.14 13.77
CA GLU A 78 -11.42 6.51 12.70
C GLU A 78 -10.71 5.25 12.17
N VAL A 79 -9.40 5.32 11.90
CA VAL A 79 -8.60 4.17 11.47
C VAL A 79 -8.57 3.07 12.53
N GLU A 80 -8.42 3.42 13.80
CA GLU A 80 -8.45 2.49 14.92
C GLU A 80 -9.82 1.81 15.05
N GLY A 81 -10.90 2.59 15.05
CA GLY A 81 -12.27 2.06 15.09
C GLY A 81 -12.62 1.19 13.88
N LEU A 82 -12.12 1.53 12.68
CA LEU A 82 -12.29 0.68 11.49
C LEU A 82 -11.52 -0.63 11.61
N ARG A 83 -10.30 -0.61 12.17
CA ARG A 83 -9.51 -1.84 12.44
C ARG A 83 -10.23 -2.72 13.45
N GLU A 84 -10.73 -2.16 14.54
CA GLU A 84 -11.52 -2.89 15.53
C GLU A 84 -12.81 -3.46 14.94
N ALA A 85 -13.56 -2.65 14.18
CA ALA A 85 -14.78 -3.11 13.50
C ALA A 85 -14.48 -4.26 12.52
N LEU A 86 -13.36 -4.20 11.79
CA LEU A 86 -12.90 -5.28 10.92
C LEU A 86 -12.60 -6.55 11.71
N ILE A 87 -11.84 -6.44 12.82
CA ILE A 87 -11.51 -7.56 13.71
C ILE A 87 -12.79 -8.18 14.28
N ASN A 88 -13.69 -7.37 14.82
CA ASN A 88 -14.96 -7.80 15.39
C ASN A 88 -15.86 -8.48 14.33
N LYS A 89 -15.92 -7.92 13.12
CA LYS A 89 -16.68 -8.53 12.02
C LYS A 89 -16.09 -9.88 11.60
N ARG A 90 -14.76 -9.99 11.53
CA ARG A 90 -14.05 -11.26 11.25
C ARG A 90 -14.31 -12.26 12.35
N LEU A 91 -14.17 -11.87 13.63
CA LEU A 91 -14.41 -12.74 14.78
C LEU A 91 -15.86 -13.24 14.80
N ARG A 92 -16.85 -12.38 14.58
CA ARG A 92 -18.26 -12.76 14.48
C ARG A 92 -18.51 -13.75 13.33
N ARG A 93 -17.88 -13.56 12.18
CA ARG A 93 -17.95 -14.52 11.05
C ARG A 93 -17.30 -15.87 11.39
N LYS A 94 -16.25 -15.88 12.22
CA LYS A 94 -15.62 -17.13 12.70
C LYS A 94 -16.50 -17.83 13.75
N GLN A 95 -17.11 -17.11 14.68
CA GLN A 95 -17.96 -17.68 15.75
C GLN A 95 -19.23 -18.37 15.21
N GLY A 96 -19.78 -17.90 14.08
CA GLY A 96 -20.97 -18.51 13.47
C GLY A 96 -20.71 -19.81 12.72
N LYS A 97 -19.44 -20.21 12.53
CA LYS A 97 -19.10 -21.46 11.85
C LYS A 97 -18.98 -22.60 12.85
N ALA A 98 -19.72 -23.68 12.61
CA ALA A 98 -19.58 -24.90 13.39
C ALA A 98 -18.17 -25.49 13.21
N LEU A 99 -17.64 -26.06 14.29
CA LEU A 99 -16.39 -26.80 14.25
C LEU A 99 -16.58 -28.10 13.47
N PRO A 100 -15.73 -28.45 12.49
CA PRO A 100 -15.83 -29.67 11.69
C PRO A 100 -15.35 -30.85 12.53
N LEU A 101 -16.21 -31.28 13.44
CA LEU A 101 -16.07 -32.51 14.19
C LEU A 101 -16.37 -33.69 13.24
N GLN A 102 -15.54 -34.73 13.30
CA GLN A 102 -15.83 -35.96 12.55
C GLN A 102 -16.93 -36.72 13.28
N GLU A 103 -17.93 -37.16 12.51
CA GLU A 103 -18.98 -38.01 13.05
C GLU A 103 -18.38 -39.38 13.43
N PRO A 104 -18.75 -39.95 14.59
CA PRO A 104 -18.40 -41.33 14.92
C PRO A 104 -18.99 -42.31 13.91
N GLU A 105 -18.26 -43.38 13.58
CA GLU A 105 -18.74 -44.43 12.65
C GLU A 105 -20.01 -45.13 13.16
N ASP A 106 -20.12 -45.33 14.47
CA ASP A 106 -21.28 -45.96 15.12
C ASP A 106 -22.28 -44.92 15.65
N TYR A 107 -23.00 -44.25 14.75
CA TYR A 107 -24.01 -43.27 15.15
C TYR A 107 -25.35 -43.93 15.53
N HIS A 108 -25.61 -44.06 16.84
CA HIS A 108 -26.86 -44.58 17.38
C HIS A 108 -27.84 -43.47 17.78
N ARG A 109 -28.21 -42.59 16.83
CA ARG A 109 -29.39 -41.69 16.86
C ARG A 109 -29.62 -40.87 18.16
N GLY A 110 -28.56 -40.46 18.85
CA GLY A 110 -28.59 -39.66 20.09
C GLY A 110 -27.71 -38.41 20.04
N ALA A 111 -27.67 -37.66 21.15
CA ALA A 111 -26.75 -36.53 21.31
C ALA A 111 -25.29 -37.05 21.39
N ILE A 112 -24.39 -36.49 20.57
CA ILE A 112 -22.97 -36.86 20.56
C ILE A 112 -22.21 -35.95 21.52
N PHE A 113 -21.58 -36.54 22.53
CA PHE A 113 -20.65 -35.84 23.40
C PHE A 113 -19.23 -35.97 22.87
N TYR A 114 -18.58 -34.85 22.61
CA TYR A 114 -17.19 -34.82 22.16
C TYR A 114 -16.25 -34.59 23.34
N SER A 115 -15.17 -35.38 23.41
CA SER A 115 -14.12 -35.13 24.39
C SER A 115 -13.34 -33.85 24.06
N PRO A 116 -12.77 -33.15 25.05
CA PRO A 116 -11.96 -31.94 24.83
C PRO A 116 -10.82 -32.16 23.82
N ARG A 117 -10.26 -33.38 23.78
CA ARG A 117 -9.22 -33.77 22.81
C ARG A 117 -9.73 -33.73 21.37
N LYS A 118 -10.92 -34.28 21.09
CA LYS A 118 -11.53 -34.24 19.74
C LYS A 118 -11.87 -32.82 19.28
N VAL A 119 -12.30 -31.97 20.21
CA VAL A 119 -12.50 -30.53 19.94
C VAL A 119 -11.18 -29.85 19.59
N LYS A 120 -10.08 -30.16 20.28
CA LYS A 120 -8.76 -29.62 19.96
C LYS A 120 -8.28 -30.05 18.58
N GLU A 121 -8.37 -31.34 18.25
CA GLU A 121 -8.00 -31.89 16.94
C GLU A 121 -8.79 -31.23 15.80
N ALA A 122 -10.09 -30.97 16.00
CA ALA A 122 -10.91 -30.29 14.99
C ALA A 122 -10.53 -28.81 14.81
N ARG A 123 -10.12 -28.11 15.87
CA ARG A 123 -9.58 -26.73 15.78
C ARG A 123 -8.26 -26.69 15.04
N GLU A 124 -7.35 -27.64 15.32
CA GLU A 124 -6.06 -27.74 14.64
C GLU A 124 -6.25 -27.98 13.13
N ARG A 125 -7.16 -28.88 12.75
CA ARG A 125 -7.53 -29.10 11.33
C ARG A 125 -8.09 -27.84 10.67
N GLN A 126 -8.98 -27.11 11.34
CA GLN A 126 -9.47 -25.83 10.80
C GLN A 126 -8.35 -24.82 10.57
N GLN A 127 -7.42 -24.69 11.52
CA GLN A 127 -6.29 -23.76 11.39
C GLN A 127 -5.40 -24.15 10.21
N GLN A 128 -5.13 -25.43 10.02
CA GLN A 128 -4.38 -25.93 8.86
C GLN A 128 -5.09 -25.59 7.55
N GLN A 129 -6.39 -25.84 7.46
CA GLN A 129 -7.19 -25.49 6.28
C GLN A 129 -7.17 -23.98 6.00
N GLU A 130 -7.34 -23.14 7.03
CA GLU A 130 -7.27 -21.67 6.87
C GLU A 130 -5.88 -21.24 6.35
N LEU A 131 -4.79 -21.80 6.87
CA LEU A 131 -3.43 -21.51 6.42
C LEU A 131 -3.19 -21.95 4.98
N GLU A 132 -3.67 -23.14 4.59
CA GLU A 132 -3.58 -23.64 3.22
C GLU A 132 -4.37 -22.75 2.25
N GLU A 133 -5.59 -22.35 2.61
CA GLU A 133 -6.40 -21.44 1.81
C GLU A 133 -5.72 -20.07 1.65
N GLU A 134 -5.14 -19.52 2.71
CA GLU A 134 -4.38 -18.27 2.66
C GLU A 134 -3.17 -18.38 1.72
N GLN A 135 -2.38 -19.45 1.83
CA GLN A 135 -1.26 -19.71 0.93
C GLN A 135 -1.71 -19.83 -0.53
N GLN A 136 -2.80 -20.55 -0.79
CA GLN A 136 -3.36 -20.64 -2.14
C GLN A 136 -3.82 -19.29 -2.69
N GLN A 137 -4.41 -18.42 -1.85
CA GLN A 137 -4.80 -17.07 -2.25
C GLN A 137 -3.59 -16.21 -2.59
N LEU A 138 -2.53 -16.27 -1.79
CA LEU A 138 -1.27 -15.57 -2.06
C LEU A 138 -0.65 -16.03 -3.37
N GLN A 139 -0.56 -17.34 -3.60
CA GLN A 139 -0.06 -17.89 -4.87
C GLN A 139 -0.91 -17.46 -6.06
N LYS A 140 -2.25 -17.43 -5.93
CA LYS A 140 -3.14 -16.92 -6.97
C LYS A 140 -2.89 -15.43 -7.26
N ALA A 141 -2.71 -14.62 -6.23
CA ALA A 141 -2.41 -13.19 -6.38
C ALA A 141 -1.07 -12.96 -7.08
N GLU A 142 -0.03 -13.71 -6.70
CA GLU A 142 1.29 -13.66 -7.34
C GLU A 142 1.22 -14.07 -8.81
N ARG A 143 0.52 -15.17 -9.14
CA ARG A 143 0.30 -15.59 -10.53
C ARG A 143 -0.40 -14.51 -11.35
N ILE A 144 -1.37 -13.82 -10.77
CA ILE A 144 -2.06 -12.70 -11.45
C ILE A 144 -1.08 -11.55 -11.70
N ARG A 145 -0.21 -11.21 -10.74
CA ARG A 145 0.82 -10.17 -10.89
C ARG A 145 1.80 -10.53 -12.02
N GLN A 146 2.39 -11.72 -11.97
CA GLN A 146 3.32 -12.23 -12.99
C GLN A 146 2.67 -12.23 -14.38
N ARG A 147 1.40 -12.63 -14.48
CA ARG A 147 0.67 -12.61 -15.76
C ARG A 147 0.48 -11.20 -16.31
N LYS A 148 0.26 -10.20 -15.45
CA LYS A 148 0.15 -8.80 -15.86
C LYS A 148 1.49 -8.28 -16.38
N GLU A 149 2.57 -8.52 -15.64
CA GLU A 149 3.93 -8.13 -16.03
C GLU A 149 4.33 -8.78 -17.35
N ALA A 150 4.12 -10.09 -17.50
CA ALA A 150 4.40 -10.80 -18.75
C ALA A 150 3.57 -10.26 -19.93
N ARG A 151 2.34 -9.80 -19.68
CA ARG A 151 1.49 -9.20 -20.72
C ARG A 151 2.01 -7.82 -21.13
N GLN A 152 2.50 -7.03 -20.19
CA GLN A 152 3.14 -5.73 -20.44
C GLN A 152 4.43 -5.90 -21.24
N ALA A 153 5.34 -6.78 -20.79
CA ALA A 153 6.59 -7.06 -21.49
C ALA A 153 6.35 -7.58 -22.93
N LYS A 154 5.32 -8.42 -23.14
CA LYS A 154 4.93 -8.86 -24.49
C LYS A 154 4.39 -7.73 -25.36
N ALA A 155 3.63 -6.81 -24.77
CA ALA A 155 3.10 -5.65 -25.49
C ALA A 155 4.24 -4.71 -25.92
N GLU A 156 5.18 -4.40 -25.01
CA GLU A 156 6.37 -3.60 -25.29
C GLU A 156 7.25 -4.24 -26.37
N ALA A 157 7.51 -5.55 -26.26
CA ALA A 157 8.27 -6.28 -27.28
C ALA A 157 7.57 -6.27 -28.65
N ALA A 158 6.24 -6.32 -28.68
CA ALA A 158 5.48 -6.20 -29.92
C ALA A 158 5.59 -4.79 -30.53
N GLN A 159 5.49 -3.74 -29.71
CA GLN A 159 5.67 -2.35 -30.14
C GLN A 159 7.06 -2.12 -30.74
N LEU A 160 8.12 -2.54 -30.06
CA LEU A 160 9.50 -2.42 -30.56
C LEU A 160 9.68 -3.16 -31.90
N ARG A 161 9.04 -4.32 -32.08
CA ARG A 161 9.05 -5.04 -33.36
C ARG A 161 8.31 -4.29 -34.47
N HIS A 162 7.19 -3.66 -34.14
CA HIS A 162 6.45 -2.83 -35.10
C HIS A 162 7.28 -1.61 -35.51
N GLU A 163 7.89 -0.92 -34.57
CA GLU A 163 8.77 0.24 -34.82
C GLU A 163 9.98 -0.15 -35.66
N ALA A 164 10.66 -1.26 -35.33
CA ALA A 164 11.80 -1.75 -36.10
C ALA A 164 11.40 -2.08 -37.55
N ARG A 165 10.22 -2.67 -37.77
CA ARG A 165 9.69 -2.94 -39.12
C ARG A 165 9.38 -1.65 -39.87
N ALA A 166 8.75 -0.67 -39.21
CA ALA A 166 8.47 0.63 -39.81
C ALA A 166 9.77 1.36 -40.20
N GLY A 167 10.76 1.38 -39.31
CA GLY A 167 12.09 1.94 -39.58
C GLY A 167 12.78 1.26 -40.76
N ALA A 168 12.76 -0.07 -40.82
CA ALA A 168 13.34 -0.81 -41.94
C ALA A 168 12.64 -0.52 -43.28
N GLN A 169 11.32 -0.31 -43.28
CA GLN A 169 10.61 0.11 -44.49
C GLN A 169 10.99 1.51 -44.94
N LEU A 170 11.08 2.47 -44.00
CA LEU A 170 11.51 3.84 -44.31
C LEU A 170 12.91 3.87 -44.92
N LEU A 171 13.85 3.11 -44.35
CA LEU A 171 15.21 3.00 -44.88
C LEU A 171 15.22 2.40 -46.29
N ARG A 172 14.45 1.34 -46.54
CA ARG A 172 14.31 0.73 -47.87
C ARG A 172 13.74 1.69 -48.90
N VAL A 173 12.74 2.50 -48.53
CA VAL A 173 12.16 3.51 -49.42
C VAL A 173 13.17 4.61 -49.73
N ARG A 174 13.90 5.12 -48.72
CA ARG A 174 14.96 6.13 -48.91
C ARG A 174 16.06 5.62 -49.84
N GLN A 175 16.59 4.43 -49.59
CA GLN A 175 17.62 3.83 -50.46
C GLN A 175 17.14 3.62 -51.91
N LYS A 176 15.86 3.24 -52.10
CA LYS A 176 15.30 3.13 -53.46
C LYS A 176 15.17 4.49 -54.13
N ALA A 177 14.79 5.53 -53.40
CA ALA A 177 14.69 6.90 -53.91
C ALA A 177 16.08 7.45 -54.29
N GLU A 178 17.09 7.29 -53.44
CA GLU A 178 18.48 7.68 -53.72
C GLU A 178 19.04 6.95 -54.95
N ARG A 179 18.85 5.62 -55.04
CA ARG A 179 19.26 4.87 -56.23
C ARG A 179 18.52 5.32 -57.49
N ALA A 180 17.27 5.76 -57.38
CA ALA A 180 16.50 6.28 -58.51
C ALA A 180 17.00 7.68 -58.92
N SER A 181 17.34 8.56 -57.96
CA SER A 181 17.90 9.88 -58.24
C SER A 181 19.29 9.76 -58.86
N GLU A 182 20.18 8.92 -58.32
CA GLU A 182 21.50 8.67 -58.92
C GLU A 182 21.39 8.13 -60.36
N LYS A 183 20.45 7.21 -60.61
CA LYS A 183 20.19 6.71 -61.97
C LYS A 183 19.68 7.81 -62.90
N ALA A 184 18.78 8.67 -62.42
CA ALA A 184 18.25 9.80 -63.19
C ALA A 184 19.36 10.82 -63.52
N GLU A 185 20.22 11.14 -62.55
CA GLU A 185 21.38 12.01 -62.74
C GLU A 185 22.37 11.43 -63.77
N ARG A 186 22.73 10.14 -63.64
CA ARG A 186 23.59 9.46 -64.62
C ARG A 186 22.97 9.46 -66.02
N ALA A 187 21.65 9.24 -66.12
CA ALA A 187 20.95 9.29 -67.39
C ALA A 187 20.94 10.73 -67.98
N ALA A 188 20.74 11.75 -67.15
CA ALA A 188 20.80 13.15 -67.55
C ALA A 188 22.21 13.53 -68.04
N ALA A 189 23.26 13.18 -67.29
CA ALA A 189 24.65 13.41 -67.68
C ALA A 189 25.04 12.72 -68.99
N ARG A 190 24.55 11.48 -69.22
CA ARG A 190 24.74 10.79 -70.50
C ARG A 190 24.04 11.52 -71.65
N ARG A 191 22.83 12.04 -71.43
CA ARG A 191 22.08 12.81 -72.44
C ARG A 191 22.78 14.13 -72.77
N THR A 192 23.29 14.86 -71.79
CA THR A 192 24.02 16.11 -72.01
C THR A 192 25.34 15.86 -72.74
N ALA A 193 26.11 14.84 -72.35
CA ALA A 193 27.36 14.48 -73.04
C ALA A 193 27.11 14.11 -74.52
N LYS A 194 26.06 13.34 -74.83
CA LYS A 194 25.67 13.03 -76.21
C LYS A 194 25.33 14.29 -77.02
N ARG A 195 24.53 15.21 -76.46
CA ARG A 195 24.20 16.49 -77.11
C ARG A 195 25.44 17.32 -77.41
N LEU A 196 26.40 17.39 -76.48
CA LEU A 196 27.67 18.10 -76.68
C LEU A 196 28.51 17.46 -77.81
N GLN A 197 28.55 16.13 -77.89
CA GLN A 197 29.23 15.44 -78.99
C GLN A 197 28.57 15.69 -80.34
N GLU A 198 27.24 15.73 -80.40
CA GLU A 198 26.49 16.06 -81.62
C GLU A 198 26.75 17.50 -82.06
N SER A 199 26.77 18.48 -81.14
CA SER A 199 27.06 19.87 -81.48
C SER A 199 28.48 20.08 -82.00
N LEU A 200 29.47 19.34 -81.47
CA LEU A 200 30.85 19.41 -81.93
C LEU A 200 31.08 18.78 -83.31
N LYS A 201 30.19 17.89 -83.75
CA LYS A 201 30.24 17.29 -85.09
C LYS A 201 29.55 18.12 -86.17
N LEU A 202 28.70 19.06 -85.78
CA LEU A 202 27.94 19.95 -86.65
C LEU A 202 28.62 21.32 -86.84
N SER A 203 29.73 21.58 -86.14
CA SER A 203 30.63 22.72 -86.35
C SER A 203 31.84 22.29 -87.15
#